data_AF-A0A147DNP6-F1
#
_entry.id   AF-A0A147DNP6-F1
#
_cell.length_a   1.000
_cell.length_b   1.000
_cell.length_c   1.000
_cell.angle_alpha   90.00
_cell.angle_beta   90.00
_cell.angle_gamma   90.00
#
_symmetry.space_group_name_H-M   'P 1'
#
loop_
_entity.id
_entity.type
_entity.pdbx_description
1 polymer ?
#
loop_
_entity_poly.entity_id
_entity_poly.type
_entity_poly.pdbx_seq_one_letter_code
_entity_poly.pdbx_strand_id
1 'polypeptide(L)'
;MQEVFFLSSMDSKRFSSVFRCEVERPIELPNGHHALMVSCDPPVNGQEFGHPLGISELLLWSRFEDEDLWTFPAFPHFVQICLPDVDLLADAMPTSIAWGEIYKTEADAHNHEMSAQPRTAVK
;
A
#
# COMPACT_ATOMS: atom_id res chain seq x y z
N MET A 1 -4.16 12.31 -7.06
CA MET A 1 -3.30 11.18 -6.65
C MET A 1 -2.11 11.75 -5.91
N GLN A 2 -1.67 11.11 -4.82
CA GLN A 2 -0.45 11.48 -4.11
C GLN A 2 0.71 10.64 -4.69
N GLU A 3 1.74 11.31 -5.22
CA GLU A 3 2.83 10.66 -5.97
C GLU A 3 3.78 9.85 -5.08
N VAL A 4 3.94 10.25 -3.81
CA VAL A 4 4.85 9.62 -2.83
C VAL A 4 4.14 9.46 -1.49
N PHE A 5 4.20 8.28 -0.89
CA PHE A 5 3.67 7.99 0.44
C PHE A 5 4.58 7.00 1.19
N PHE A 6 4.19 6.64 2.42
CA PHE A 6 4.97 5.76 3.28
C PHE A 6 4.14 4.55 3.69
N LEU A 7 4.66 3.34 3.47
CA LEU A 7 4.02 2.08 3.82
C LEU A 7 4.72 1.49 5.05
N SER A 8 3.95 1.05 6.04
CA SER A 8 4.41 0.13 7.09
C SER A 8 3.29 -0.84 7.46
N SER A 9 3.50 -1.71 8.44
CA SER A 9 2.50 -2.70 8.88
C SER A 9 2.68 -3.05 10.35
N MET A 10 1.63 -2.89 11.15
CA MET A 10 1.61 -3.41 12.52
C MET A 10 1.49 -4.94 12.56
N ASP A 11 0.77 -5.54 11.61
CA ASP A 11 0.47 -6.98 11.58
C ASP A 11 1.58 -7.83 10.94
N SER A 12 2.41 -7.27 10.05
CA SER A 12 3.39 -8.03 9.25
C SER A 12 4.84 -7.68 9.55
N LYS A 13 5.58 -8.64 10.11
CA LYS A 13 7.05 -8.54 10.35
C LYS A 13 7.90 -8.30 9.10
N ARG A 14 7.37 -8.53 7.90
CA ARG A 14 8.06 -8.20 6.63
C ARG A 14 7.94 -6.70 6.31
N PHE A 15 6.87 -6.08 6.78
CA PHE A 15 6.51 -4.68 6.54
C PHE A 15 6.55 -3.82 7.82
N SER A 16 7.13 -4.31 8.91
CA SER A 16 7.26 -3.56 10.19
C SER A 16 8.41 -2.54 10.19
N SER A 17 8.98 -2.25 9.02
CA SER A 17 9.83 -1.09 8.74
C SER A 17 9.02 -0.09 7.93
N VAL A 18 9.43 1.17 7.89
CA VAL A 18 8.86 2.14 6.96
C VAL A 18 9.52 1.99 5.59
N PHE A 19 8.68 1.95 4.56
CA PHE A 19 9.05 1.93 3.15
C PHE A 19 8.56 3.22 2.51
N ARG A 20 9.43 3.92 1.77
CA ARG A 20 9.02 5.06 0.95
C ARG A 20 8.54 4.52 -0.40
N CYS A 21 7.28 4.78 -0.75
CA CYS A 21 6.67 4.30 -1.97
C CYS A 21 6.40 5.44 -2.95
N GLU A 22 6.65 5.22 -4.25
CA GLU A 22 6.24 6.14 -5.32
C GLU A 22 5.21 5.47 -6.22
N VAL A 23 4.17 6.22 -6.63
CA VAL A 23 3.13 5.69 -7.52
C VAL A 23 3.61 5.70 -8.97
N GLU A 24 3.80 4.51 -9.53
CA GLU A 24 4.18 4.36 -10.94
C GLU A 24 2.97 4.47 -11.86
N ARG A 25 1.87 3.78 -11.51
CA ARG A 25 0.63 3.77 -12.29
C ARG A 25 -0.59 3.30 -11.47
N PRO A 26 -1.77 3.88 -11.72
CA PRO A 26 -3.03 3.25 -11.32
C PRO A 26 -3.26 1.95 -12.11
N ILE A 27 -3.93 0.99 -11.47
CA ILE A 27 -4.37 -0.28 -12.03
C ILE A 27 -5.84 -0.49 -11.67
N GLU A 28 -6.67 -0.90 -12.63
CA GLU A 28 -8.05 -1.35 -12.38
C GLU A 28 -8.03 -2.88 -12.28
N LEU A 29 -8.56 -3.44 -11.18
CA LEU A 29 -8.64 -4.89 -10.98
C LEU A 29 -9.91 -5.46 -11.65
N PRO A 30 -9.97 -6.76 -12.01
CA PRO A 30 -11.10 -7.32 -12.75
C PRO A 30 -12.47 -7.27 -12.04
N ASN A 31 -12.48 -7.04 -10.73
CA ASN A 31 -13.70 -6.80 -9.94
C ASN A 31 -14.14 -5.32 -9.91
N GLY A 32 -13.46 -4.43 -10.65
CA GLY A 32 -13.70 -2.98 -10.67
C GLY A 32 -13.08 -2.22 -9.49
N HIS A 33 -12.23 -2.85 -8.68
CA HIS A 33 -11.55 -2.15 -7.58
C HIS A 33 -10.29 -1.43 -8.09
N HIS A 34 -10.03 -0.26 -7.50
CA HIS A 34 -8.83 0.53 -7.79
C HIS A 34 -7.61 0.04 -7.00
N ALA A 35 -6.52 -0.15 -7.72
CA ALA A 35 -5.21 -0.53 -7.21
C ALA A 35 -4.12 0.45 -7.70
N LEU A 36 -2.95 0.39 -7.10
CA LEU A 36 -1.75 1.15 -7.46
C LEU A 36 -0.58 0.18 -7.63
N MET A 37 0.13 0.27 -8.76
CA MET A 37 1.49 -0.27 -8.84
C MET A 37 2.45 0.80 -8.32
N VAL A 38 3.30 0.43 -7.38
CA VAL A 38 4.20 1.35 -6.68
C VAL A 38 5.61 0.79 -6.59
N SER A 39 6.61 1.64 -6.77
CA SER A 39 7.99 1.31 -6.39
C SER A 39 8.18 1.50 -4.88
N CYS A 40 9.17 0.81 -4.30
CA CYS A 40 9.44 0.79 -2.85
C CYS A 40 10.95 0.90 -2.57
N ASP A 41 11.33 1.88 -1.75
CA ASP A 41 12.69 2.04 -1.22
C ASP A 41 12.67 2.01 0.32
N PRO A 42 13.46 1.14 1.00
CA PRO A 42 14.29 0.08 0.41
C PRO A 42 13.44 -1.06 -0.21
N PRO A 43 14.00 -1.89 -1.10
CA PRO A 43 13.28 -3.08 -1.59
C PRO A 43 12.88 -4.02 -0.45
N VAL A 44 11.65 -4.54 -0.53
CA VAL A 44 11.08 -5.47 0.47
C VAL A 44 11.83 -6.80 0.42
N ASN A 45 12.08 -7.44 1.58
CA ASN A 45 12.67 -8.78 1.58
C ASN A 45 11.71 -9.82 0.97
N GLY A 46 11.98 -10.24 -0.27
CA GLY A 46 11.19 -11.18 -1.04
C GLY A 46 11.78 -12.59 -1.14
N GLN A 47 12.77 -12.94 -0.32
CA GLN A 47 13.47 -14.24 -0.41
C GLN A 47 12.51 -15.43 -0.28
N GLU A 48 11.49 -15.34 0.58
CA GLU A 48 10.49 -16.40 0.76
C GLU A 48 9.43 -16.49 -0.36
N PHE A 49 9.47 -15.55 -1.32
CA PHE A 49 8.69 -15.57 -2.56
C PHE A 49 9.54 -15.87 -3.81
N GLY A 50 10.84 -16.15 -3.65
CA GLY A 50 11.74 -16.42 -4.78
C GLY A 50 12.39 -15.18 -5.41
N HIS A 51 12.31 -14.01 -4.76
CA HIS A 51 12.99 -12.78 -5.18
C HIS A 51 14.26 -12.56 -4.31
N PRO A 52 15.42 -13.14 -4.66
CA PRO A 52 16.61 -13.13 -3.80
C PRO A 52 17.25 -11.74 -3.63
N LEU A 53 16.96 -10.81 -4.55
CA LEU A 53 17.44 -9.42 -4.53
C LEU A 53 16.46 -8.46 -3.81
N GLY A 54 15.33 -8.98 -3.31
CA GLY A 54 14.22 -8.17 -2.81
C GLY A 54 13.17 -7.87 -3.89
N ILE A 55 12.07 -7.26 -3.46
CA ILE A 55 10.93 -6.84 -4.27
C ILE A 55 10.88 -5.31 -4.23
N SER A 56 11.18 -4.68 -5.36
CA SER A 56 11.23 -3.21 -5.49
C SER A 56 9.90 -2.60 -5.96
N GLU A 57 8.94 -3.41 -6.40
CA GLU A 57 7.63 -3.02 -6.93
C GLU A 57 6.54 -3.79 -6.18
N LEU A 58 5.42 -3.15 -5.85
CA LEU A 58 4.28 -3.78 -5.18
C LEU A 58 2.97 -3.37 -5.85
N LEU A 59 2.01 -4.30 -5.89
CA LEU A 59 0.63 -3.99 -6.21
C LEU A 59 -0.14 -3.79 -4.90
N LEU A 60 -0.65 -2.58 -4.67
CA LEU A 60 -1.43 -2.22 -3.48
C LEU A 60 -2.89 -1.98 -3.86
N TRP A 61 -3.83 -2.56 -3.11
CA TRP A 61 -5.27 -2.30 -3.26
C TRP A 61 -5.96 -2.20 -1.90
N SER A 62 -7.13 -1.56 -1.85
CA SER A 62 -7.82 -1.29 -0.59
C SER A 62 -8.17 -2.56 0.18
N ARG A 63 -8.08 -2.51 1.51
CA ARG A 63 -8.60 -3.54 2.42
C ARG A 63 -10.13 -3.49 2.55
N PHE A 64 -10.75 -2.34 2.32
CA PHE A 64 -12.17 -2.10 2.47
C PHE A 64 -12.83 -1.76 1.13
N GLU A 65 -14.01 -2.34 0.86
CA GLU A 65 -14.68 -2.25 -0.44
C GLU A 65 -15.17 -0.83 -0.79
N ASP A 66 -15.31 0.03 0.22
CA ASP A 66 -15.77 1.42 0.14
C ASP A 66 -14.64 2.48 0.16
N GLU A 67 -13.37 2.07 0.27
CA GLU A 67 -12.20 2.97 0.22
C GLU A 67 -11.46 2.91 -1.14
N ASP A 68 -11.16 4.08 -1.73
CA ASP A 68 -10.50 4.23 -3.03
C ASP A 68 -9.09 4.87 -2.92
N LEU A 69 -8.06 4.06 -3.22
CA LEU A 69 -6.65 4.48 -3.19
C LEU A 69 -6.28 5.51 -4.27
N TRP A 70 -7.06 5.71 -5.33
CA TRP A 70 -6.76 6.78 -6.29
C TRP A 70 -7.05 8.18 -5.73
N THR A 71 -7.91 8.26 -4.70
CA THR A 71 -8.36 9.52 -4.08
C THR A 71 -7.71 9.82 -2.73
N PHE A 72 -7.28 8.80 -1.97
CA PHE A 72 -6.67 8.93 -0.63
C PHE A 72 -7.46 9.81 0.37
N PRO A 73 -8.73 9.48 0.70
CA PRO A 73 -9.60 10.30 1.55
C PRO A 73 -9.08 10.63 2.97
N ALA A 74 -8.44 9.69 3.69
CA ALA A 74 -7.93 9.93 5.05
C ALA A 74 -6.83 8.93 5.45
N PHE A 75 -5.75 9.40 6.09
CA PHE A 75 -4.62 8.54 6.47
C PHE A 75 -4.69 8.07 7.94
N PRO A 76 -4.28 6.82 8.25
CA PRO A 76 -3.78 5.81 7.32
C PRO A 76 -4.88 5.15 6.48
N HIS A 77 -4.53 4.72 5.27
CA HIS A 77 -5.35 3.80 4.47
C HIS A 77 -4.89 2.38 4.70
N PHE A 78 -5.82 1.46 4.90
CA PHE A 78 -5.49 0.05 5.09
C PHE A 78 -5.48 -0.68 3.76
N VAL A 79 -4.39 -1.36 3.44
CA VAL A 79 -4.17 -1.98 2.13
C VAL A 79 -3.81 -3.45 2.22
N GLN A 80 -4.22 -4.18 1.18
CA GLN A 80 -3.67 -5.48 0.84
C GLN A 80 -2.43 -5.27 -0.03
N ILE A 81 -1.35 -5.98 0.32
CA ILE A 81 -0.06 -5.91 -0.35
C ILE A 81 0.11 -7.17 -1.19
N CYS A 82 0.30 -7.01 -2.49
CA CYS A 82 0.45 -8.09 -3.47
C CYS A 82 1.80 -7.99 -4.21
N LEU A 83 2.26 -9.12 -4.76
CA LEU A 83 3.44 -9.16 -5.63
C LEU A 83 3.19 -8.39 -6.95
N PRO A 84 4.23 -7.83 -7.59
CA PRO A 84 4.09 -7.13 -8.86
C PRO A 84 3.86 -8.10 -10.03
N ASP A 85 4.49 -9.28 -9.99
CA ASP A 85 4.42 -10.35 -11.00
C ASP A 85 3.09 -11.14 -11.00
N VAL A 86 2.00 -10.54 -10.51
CA VAL A 86 0.67 -11.10 -10.76
C VAL A 86 0.30 -10.79 -12.20
N ASP A 87 0.47 -11.78 -13.07
CA ASP A 87 -0.35 -11.90 -14.28
C ASP A 87 -1.82 -11.81 -13.85
N LEU A 88 -2.44 -10.64 -14.07
CA LEU A 88 -3.85 -10.37 -13.81
C LEU A 88 -4.69 -11.10 -14.88
N LEU A 89 -4.71 -12.43 -14.78
CA LEU A 89 -5.68 -13.30 -15.43
C LEU A 89 -7.07 -12.72 -15.15
N ALA A 90 -7.87 -12.53 -16.20
CA ALA A 90 -9.07 -11.68 -16.16
C ALA A 90 -10.15 -12.11 -15.15
N ASP A 91 -10.03 -13.30 -14.56
CA ASP A 91 -10.96 -13.86 -13.57
C ASP A 91 -10.33 -14.06 -12.17
N ALA A 92 -9.07 -13.64 -11.94
CA ALA A 92 -8.30 -13.91 -10.73
C ALA A 92 -7.86 -12.64 -9.99
N MET A 93 -8.23 -12.53 -8.70
CA MET A 93 -7.74 -11.46 -7.83
C MET A 93 -6.27 -11.70 -7.41
N PRO A 94 -5.46 -10.64 -7.25
CA PRO A 94 -4.08 -10.76 -6.82
C PRO A 94 -3.98 -11.29 -5.38
N THR A 95 -3.11 -12.27 -5.15
CA THR A 95 -2.91 -12.88 -3.83
C THR A 95 -2.23 -11.90 -2.86
N SER A 96 -2.91 -11.56 -1.77
CA SER A 96 -2.38 -10.73 -0.69
C SER A 96 -1.28 -11.48 0.10
N ILE A 97 -0.05 -10.96 0.09
CA ILE A 97 1.12 -11.48 0.83
C ILE A 97 1.31 -10.85 2.22
N ALA A 98 0.63 -9.74 2.48
CA ALA A 98 0.54 -9.05 3.77
C ALA A 98 -0.60 -8.02 3.74
N TRP A 99 -1.00 -7.52 4.91
CA TRP A 99 -1.71 -6.25 5.04
C TRP A 99 -0.75 -5.17 5.55
N GLY A 100 -1.07 -3.91 5.31
CA GLY A 100 -0.34 -2.78 5.87
C GLY A 100 -1.13 -1.49 5.83
N GLU A 101 -0.48 -0.43 6.29
CA GLU A 101 -1.02 0.91 6.45
C GLU A 101 -0.20 1.88 5.58
N ILE A 102 -0.88 2.62 4.68
CA ILE A 102 -0.30 3.74 3.95
C ILE A 102 -0.49 5.02 4.76
N TYR A 103 0.59 5.76 4.98
CA TYR A 103 0.64 7.03 5.70
C TYR A 103 1.11 8.19 4.82
N LYS A 104 0.76 9.41 5.23
CA LYS A 104 1.15 10.62 4.52
C LYS A 104 2.61 11.02 4.74
N THR A 105 3.18 10.70 5.91
CA THR A 105 4.57 11.05 6.26
C THR A 105 5.32 9.86 6.87
N GLU A 106 6.65 9.89 6.77
CA GLU A 106 7.56 8.91 7.36
C GLU A 106 7.42 8.82 8.88
N ALA A 107 7.18 9.97 9.54
CA ALA A 107 6.98 10.06 10.98
C ALA A 107 5.63 9.44 11.42
N ASP A 108 4.56 9.64 10.64
CA ASP A 108 3.29 8.95 10.88
C ASP A 108 3.49 7.42 10.76
N ALA A 109 4.20 6.98 9.72
CA ALA A 109 4.44 5.56 9.44
C ALA A 109 5.34 4.85 10.47
N HIS A 110 6.28 5.57 11.08
CA HIS A 110 7.14 5.05 12.14
C HIS A 110 6.43 4.91 13.50
N ASN A 111 5.52 5.84 13.80
CA ASN A 111 4.77 5.84 15.07
C ASN A 111 3.40 5.14 14.94
N HIS A 112 3.03 4.72 13.73
CA HIS A 112 1.67 4.30 13.34
C HIS A 112 0.57 5.32 13.71
N GLU A 113 0.90 6.61 13.64
CA GLU A 113 -0.04 7.67 14.02
C GLU A 113 -1.15 7.88 12.98
N MET A 114 -2.38 8.05 13.47
CA MET A 114 -3.50 8.48 12.63
C MET A 114 -3.32 9.97 12.34
N SER A 115 -2.86 10.30 11.13
CA SER A 115 -2.66 11.68 10.66
C SER A 115 -3.93 12.50 10.90
N ALA A 116 -3.94 13.31 11.96
CA ALA A 116 -5.18 13.86 12.48
C ALA A 116 -5.93 14.69 11.42
N GLN A 117 -7.13 14.23 11.04
CA GLN A 117 -8.05 15.06 10.26
C GLN A 117 -8.14 16.43 10.93
N PRO A 118 -8.07 17.55 10.18
CA PRO A 118 -8.18 18.87 10.76
C PRO A 118 -9.57 18.99 11.39
N ARG A 119 -9.63 18.83 12.72
CA ARG A 119 -10.89 18.85 13.48
C ARG A 119 -11.56 20.19 13.20
N THR A 120 -12.61 20.16 12.38
CA THR A 120 -13.39 21.35 12.03
C THR A 120 -13.96 21.89 13.33
N ALA A 121 -13.34 22.94 13.86
CA ALA A 121 -13.71 23.55 15.13
C ALA A 121 -14.98 24.36 14.92
N VAL A 122 -16.11 23.66 14.82
CA VAL A 122 -17.45 24.26 14.83
C VAL A 122 -17.58 25.02 16.14
N LYS A 123 -17.81 26.32 15.99
CA LYS A 123 -17.85 27.33 17.06
C LYS A 123 -19.27 27.58 17.52
#